data_AF-A0A852U0N4-F1
#
_entry.id   AF-A0A852U0N4-F1
#
_cell.length_a   1.000
_cell.length_b   1.000
_cell.length_c   1.000
_cell.angle_alpha   90.00
_cell.angle_beta   90.00
_cell.angle_gamma   90.00
#
_symmetry.space_group_name_H-M   'P 1'
#
loop_
_entity.id
_entity.type
_entity.pdbx_description
1 polymer ?
#
loop_
_entity_poly.entity_id
_entity_poly.type
_entity_poly.pdbx_seq_one_letter_code
_entity_poly.pdbx_strand_id
1 'polypeptide(L)'
;MSEDWIADLLGPERYERVATLARERHAPVDEVIREAIDRGLSASAGRRAAAGARILAADPMPVGGVEELLVELDELRGRRA
;
A
#
# COMPACT_ATOMS: atom_id res chain seq x y z
N MET A 1 15.87 -2.52 24.17
CA MET A 1 14.70 -1.75 24.65
C MET A 1 13.67 -2.77 25.10
N SER A 2 13.13 -2.65 26.31
CA SER A 2 12.18 -3.65 26.84
C SER A 2 10.93 -3.73 25.96
N GLU A 3 10.40 -4.91 25.69
CA GLU A 3 9.15 -5.11 24.93
C GLU A 3 7.90 -4.68 25.73
N ASP A 4 8.03 -4.50 27.06
CA ASP A 4 6.92 -4.18 27.97
C ASP A 4 6.12 -2.94 27.57
N TRP A 5 6.78 -1.86 27.15
CA TRP A 5 6.07 -0.61 26.83
C TRP A 5 5.16 -0.75 25.60
N ILE A 6 5.48 -1.68 24.69
CA ILE A 6 4.66 -1.95 23.50
C ILE A 6 3.38 -2.67 23.91
N ALA A 7 3.47 -3.63 24.85
CA ALA A 7 2.32 -4.35 25.37
C ALA A 7 1.35 -3.39 26.08
N ASP A 8 1.87 -2.48 26.91
CA ASP A 8 1.08 -1.44 27.58
C ASP A 8 0.37 -0.51 26.59
N LEU A 9 1.05 -0.11 25.50
CA LEU A 9 0.49 0.78 24.48
C LEU A 9 -0.62 0.11 23.67
N LEU A 10 -0.40 -1.13 23.23
CA LEU A 10 -1.33 -1.84 22.35
C LEU A 10 -2.53 -2.43 23.11
N GLY A 11 -2.31 -2.77 24.38
CA GLY A 11 -3.20 -3.62 25.15
C GLY A 11 -3.05 -5.10 24.78
N PRO A 12 -3.57 -6.01 25.62
CA PRO A 12 -3.30 -7.44 25.53
C PRO A 12 -3.78 -8.06 24.21
N GLU A 13 -4.99 -7.75 23.73
CA GLU A 13 -5.56 -8.40 22.54
C GLU A 13 -4.86 -7.99 21.23
N ARG A 14 -4.33 -6.76 21.18
CA ARG A 14 -3.57 -6.28 20.02
C ARG A 14 -2.14 -6.80 20.06
N TYR A 15 -1.51 -6.79 21.23
CA TYR A 15 -0.18 -7.34 21.41
C TYR A 15 -0.14 -8.83 21.04
N GLU A 16 -1.10 -9.63 21.51
CA GLU A 16 -1.16 -11.06 21.21
C GLU A 16 -1.27 -11.36 19.70
N ARG A 17 -2.07 -10.58 18.96
CA ARG A 17 -2.16 -10.69 17.49
C ARG A 17 -0.84 -10.39 16.81
N VAL A 18 -0.17 -9.30 17.20
CA VAL A 18 1.11 -8.90 16.62
C VAL A 18 2.19 -9.93 16.97
N ALA A 19 2.25 -10.38 18.22
CA ALA A 19 3.20 -11.39 18.68
C ALA A 19 3.00 -12.73 17.98
N THR A 20 1.76 -13.11 17.71
CA THR A 20 1.43 -14.31 16.91
C THR A 20 1.98 -14.18 15.50
N LEU A 21 1.73 -13.05 14.82
CA LEU A 21 2.22 -12.81 13.48
C LEU A 21 3.76 -12.71 13.42
N ALA A 22 4.39 -12.09 14.42
CA ALA A 22 5.84 -11.98 14.54
C ALA A 22 6.49 -13.36 14.65
N ARG A 23 5.93 -14.23 15.50
CA ARG A 23 6.35 -15.62 15.65
C ARG A 23 6.19 -16.43 14.37
N GLU A 24 5.06 -16.30 13.67
CA GLU A 24 4.83 -16.94 12.37
C GLU A 24 5.84 -16.49 11.30
N ARG A 25 6.30 -15.24 11.37
CA ARG A 25 7.25 -14.66 10.42
C ARG A 25 8.72 -14.77 10.84
N HIS A 26 9.01 -15.33 12.02
CA HIS A 26 10.34 -15.32 12.63
C HIS A 26 10.96 -13.90 12.69
N ALA A 27 10.12 -12.89 12.93
CA ALA A 27 10.50 -11.47 12.97
C ALA A 27 10.29 -10.91 14.38
N PRO A 28 10.98 -9.82 14.76
CA PRO A 28 10.73 -9.16 16.03
C PRO A 28 9.40 -8.38 15.99
N VAL A 29 8.76 -8.25 17.16
CA VAL A 29 7.43 -7.61 17.30
C VAL A 29 7.44 -6.17 16.79
N ASP A 30 8.51 -5.43 17.04
CA ASP A 30 8.65 -4.04 16.63
C ASP A 30 8.75 -3.86 15.10
N GLU A 31 9.35 -4.81 14.38
CA GLU A 31 9.37 -4.82 12.91
C GLU A 31 7.96 -5.02 12.33
N VAL A 32 7.20 -5.98 12.86
CA VAL A 32 5.80 -6.21 12.44
C VAL A 32 4.94 -4.98 12.70
N ILE A 33 5.16 -4.28 13.82
CA ILE A 33 4.45 -3.03 14.14
C ILE A 33 4.82 -1.94 13.15
N ARG A 34 6.11 -1.72 12.87
CA ARG A 34 6.55 -0.72 11.88
C ARG A 34 5.95 -0.99 10.51
N GLU A 35 5.97 -2.23 10.04
CA GLU A 35 5.35 -2.61 8.76
C GLU A 35 3.83 -2.37 8.75
N ALA A 36 3.13 -2.74 9.83
CA ALA A 36 1.70 -2.52 9.96
C ALA A 36 1.35 -1.01 9.97
N ILE A 37 2.17 -0.20 10.65
CA ILE A 37 2.08 1.25 10.65
C ILE A 37 2.36 1.80 9.25
N ASP A 38 3.41 1.39 8.57
CA ASP A 38 3.74 1.88 7.24
C ASP A 38 2.66 1.52 6.21
N ARG A 39 2.02 0.36 6.38
CA ARG A 39 0.87 -0.05 5.55
C ARG A 39 -0.38 0.78 5.88
N GLY A 40 -0.70 0.97 7.17
CA GLY A 40 -1.92 1.64 7.62
C GLY A 40 -1.86 3.17 7.57
N LEU A 41 -0.74 3.74 8.01
CA LEU A 41 -0.40 5.17 7.96
C LEU A 41 0.36 5.54 6.68
N SER A 42 0.29 4.71 5.64
CA SER A 42 1.03 4.92 4.41
C SER A 42 1.07 6.40 4.05
N ALA A 43 2.26 6.91 3.67
CA ALA A 43 2.46 8.26 3.14
C ALA A 43 1.61 8.56 1.87
N SER A 44 0.63 7.72 1.58
CA SER A 44 -0.29 7.71 0.47
C SER A 44 -1.32 8.82 0.52
N ALA A 45 -1.71 9.38 1.68
CA ALA A 45 -2.63 10.52 1.66
C ALA A 45 -2.01 11.70 0.89
N GLY A 46 -0.78 12.07 1.25
CA GLY A 46 0.00 13.08 0.52
C GLY A 46 0.36 12.65 -0.90
N ARG A 47 0.83 11.40 -1.09
CA ARG A 47 1.21 10.92 -2.44
C ARG A 47 0.01 10.76 -3.40
N ARG A 48 -1.15 10.30 -2.93
CA ARG A 48 -2.38 10.19 -3.72
C ARG A 48 -2.93 11.58 -4.03
N ALA A 49 -2.97 12.48 -3.06
CA ALA A 49 -3.40 13.86 -3.29
C ALA A 49 -2.48 14.54 -4.32
N ALA A 50 -1.16 14.40 -4.19
CA ALA A 50 -0.19 14.95 -5.14
C ALA A 50 -0.30 14.30 -6.53
N ALA A 51 -0.53 12.98 -6.61
CA ALA A 51 -0.77 12.32 -7.89
C ALA A 51 -2.07 12.79 -8.55
N GLY A 52 -3.15 12.92 -7.79
CA GLY A 52 -4.43 13.46 -8.27
C GLY A 52 -4.29 14.91 -8.74
N ALA A 53 -3.60 15.75 -7.98
CA ALA A 53 -3.33 17.13 -8.38
C ALA A 53 -2.55 17.21 -9.70
N ARG A 54 -1.55 16.35 -9.91
CA ARG A 54 -0.81 16.27 -11.19
C ARG A 54 -1.69 15.84 -12.35
N ILE A 55 -2.58 14.87 -12.15
CA ILE A 55 -3.50 14.41 -13.19
C ILE A 55 -4.51 15.52 -13.55
N LEU A 56 -5.08 16.18 -12.56
CA LEU A 56 -6.07 17.24 -12.76
C LEU A 56 -5.47 18.52 -13.34
N ALA A 57 -4.18 18.78 -13.08
CA ALA A 57 -3.46 19.92 -13.62
C ALA A 57 -2.84 19.65 -15.00
N ALA A 58 -2.92 18.42 -15.52
CA ALA A 58 -2.43 18.09 -16.85
C ALA A 58 -3.33 18.72 -17.92
N ASP A 59 -2.71 19.24 -18.98
CA ASP A 59 -3.47 19.75 -20.12
C ASP A 59 -4.31 18.62 -20.75
N PRO A 60 -5.58 18.87 -21.11
CA PRO A 60 -6.40 17.89 -21.79
C PRO A 60 -5.72 17.42 -23.07
N MET A 61 -5.47 16.12 -23.17
CA MET A 61 -4.96 15.51 -24.38
C MET A 61 -6.11 14.91 -25.20
N PRO A 62 -6.07 15.02 -26.54
CA PRO A 62 -6.99 14.28 -27.37
C PRO A 62 -6.73 12.78 -27.17
N VAL A 63 -7.78 12.04 -26.83
CA VAL A 63 -7.77 10.59 -26.69
C VAL A 63 -8.77 9.97 -27.64
N GLY A 64 -8.44 8.76 -28.12
CA GLY A 64 -9.32 7.97 -28.97
C GLY A 64 -10.58 7.48 -28.27
N GLY A 65 -11.43 6.78 -29.02
CA GLY A 65 -12.63 6.14 -28.48
C GLY A 65 -12.30 4.95 -27.57
N VAL A 66 -13.29 4.47 -26.83
CA VAL A 66 -13.12 3.27 -25.99
C VAL A 66 -12.82 2.05 -26.85
N GLU A 67 -13.45 1.92 -28.00
CA GLU A 67 -13.26 0.82 -28.95
C GLU A 67 -11.82 0.77 -29.48
N GLU A 68 -11.24 1.92 -29.80
CA GLU A 68 -9.85 2.05 -30.25
C GLU A 68 -8.88 1.63 -29.15
N LEU A 69 -9.12 2.09 -27.91
CA LEU A 69 -8.32 1.71 -26.75
C LEU A 69 -8.37 0.19 -26.48
N LEU A 70 -9.54 -0.44 -26.65
CA LEU A 70 -9.68 -1.88 -26.46
C LEU A 70 -8.86 -2.67 -27.49
N VAL A 71 -8.89 -2.25 -28.76
CA VAL A 71 -8.06 -2.85 -29.82
C VAL A 71 -6.58 -2.71 -29.49
N GLU A 72 -6.11 -1.51 -29.10
CA GLU A 72 -4.71 -1.29 -28.72
C GLU A 72 -4.27 -2.19 -27.55
N LEU A 73 -5.12 -2.34 -26.52
CA LEU A 73 -4.84 -3.18 -25.36
C LEU A 73 -4.74 -4.66 -25.73
N ASP A 74 -5.63 -5.14 -26.60
CA ASP A 74 -5.61 -6.52 -27.06
C ASP A 74 -4.36 -6.82 -27.90
N GLU A 75 -3.94 -5.90 -28.76
CA GLU A 75 -2.67 -6.02 -29.47
C GLU A 75 -1.46 -6.07 -28.51
N LEU A 76 -1.42 -5.19 -27.51
CA LEU A 76 -0.33 -5.16 -26.52
C LEU A 76 -0.25 -6.43 -25.68
N ARG A 77 -1.40 -7.06 -25.40
CA ARG A 77 -1.48 -8.34 -24.68
C ARG A 77 -1.10 -9.51 -25.58
N GLY A 78 -1.53 -9.51 -26.84
CA GLY A 78 -1.16 -10.53 -27.84
C GLY A 78 0.34 -10.54 -28.15
N ARG A 79 1.00 -9.38 -28.10
CA ARG A 79 2.46 -9.22 -28.27
C ARG A 79 3.30 -9.71 -27.09
N ARG A 80 2.67 -10.16 -25.99
CA ARG A 80 3.36 -10.69 -24.78
C ARG A 80 3.43 -12.23 -24.74
N ALA A 81 3.07 -12.91 -25.83
CA ALA A 81 3.22 -14.36 -25.97
C ALA A 81 4.67 -14.75 -26.30
#